data_AF-A0ABC8X5A5-F1
#
_entry.id   AF-A0ABC8X5A5-F1
#
_cell.length_a   1.000
_cell.length_b   1.000
_cell.length_c   1.000
_cell.angle_alpha   90.00
_cell.angle_beta   90.00
_cell.angle_gamma   90.00
#
_symmetry.space_group_name_H-M   'P 1'
#
loop_
_entity.id
_entity.type
_entity.pdbx_description
1 polymer ?
#
loop_
_entity_poly.entity_id
_entity_poly.type
_entity_poly.pdbx_seq_one_letter_code
_entity_poly.pdbx_strand_id
1 'polypeptide(L)'
;MAKVMAPSEATGRQAASFVLGCVATLTVVLLLQRRPEELSRAPPAVHFFGGTRSSSSSSSSRGVGTSTASSPPPSSTAAGPAPVIATMAPDDGQAVPVQANATTKHPAAAPPGTTTSPGNPDDHLRRQQQYLSTAEQDDAEFRGLAAVLSRAATADDRTVIITCVNEAWAAPGSLLDLFLESFRAGEGISHLLGSVLIVAMDPPAMARCKALHPHCYLYTIPGVDLASAKFFLSKEYLELVWSKLKLQRRVLQLGYNFLFTDVDILWFRNPFKHVTAYADMSVSSDVFFGDPDRIDNFPNTGFFHVRPNNRTIAMTRIWHQARKKYPGLNEQPVFNAIKKGLVADLGLRVQYMDPAFMGGFCSYGKDLRKICTMHANCCVGLGNKLRDLRTVLGDWKNYTRMPHWEKHTAKWTVPGACIH
;
A
#
# COMPACT_ATOMS: atom_id res chain seq x y z
N MET A 1 -26.02 7.18 24.36
CA MET A 1 -26.22 7.30 22.90
C MET A 1 -24.94 7.85 22.27
N ALA A 2 -24.29 7.05 21.42
CA ALA A 2 -23.10 7.44 20.69
C ALA A 2 -23.48 8.45 19.59
N LYS A 3 -22.84 9.62 19.60
CA LYS A 3 -22.97 10.63 18.56
C LYS A 3 -22.22 10.09 17.34
N VAL A 4 -22.97 9.71 16.30
CA VAL A 4 -22.42 9.39 14.98
C VAL A 4 -21.71 10.65 14.48
N MET A 5 -20.38 10.65 14.51
CA MET A 5 -19.56 11.67 13.89
C MET A 5 -19.69 11.53 12.38
N ALA A 6 -20.21 12.58 11.74
CA ALA A 6 -20.10 12.75 10.29
C ALA A 6 -18.62 12.69 9.88
N PRO A 7 -18.29 12.10 8.71
CA PRO A 7 -16.92 12.06 8.22
C PRO A 7 -16.39 13.48 8.06
N SER A 8 -15.20 13.75 8.59
CA SER A 8 -14.56 15.06 8.51
C SER A 8 -14.40 15.49 7.05
N GLU A 9 -14.62 16.78 6.74
CA GLU A 9 -14.39 17.36 5.40
C GLU A 9 -12.98 17.03 4.85
N ALA A 10 -11.99 16.78 5.72
CA ALA A 10 -10.65 16.36 5.34
C ALA A 10 -10.62 15.01 4.60
N THR A 11 -11.47 14.05 5.00
CA THR A 11 -11.58 12.73 4.37
C THR A 11 -12.23 12.82 2.98
N GLY A 12 -13.18 13.76 2.82
CA GLY A 12 -13.81 14.05 1.53
C GLY A 12 -12.85 14.70 0.53
N ARG A 13 -12.01 15.64 0.99
CA ARG A 13 -11.00 16.29 0.14
C ARG A 13 -9.91 15.31 -0.30
N GLN A 14 -9.44 14.42 0.59
CA GLN A 14 -8.46 13.39 0.24
C GLN A 14 -9.00 12.39 -0.80
N ALA A 15 -10.25 11.94 -0.63
CA ALA A 15 -10.90 11.06 -1.60
C ALA A 15 -11.15 11.76 -2.95
N ALA A 16 -11.57 13.03 -2.94
CA ALA A 16 -11.80 13.81 -4.15
C ALA A 16 -10.49 14.09 -4.91
N SER A 17 -9.42 14.46 -4.21
CA SER A 17 -8.10 14.67 -4.82
C SER A 17 -7.52 13.39 -5.42
N PHE A 18 -7.71 12.23 -4.77
CA PHE A 18 -7.30 10.94 -5.31
C PHE A 18 -8.10 10.55 -6.56
N VAL A 19 -9.44 10.71 -6.53
CA VAL A 19 -10.29 10.43 -7.69
C VAL A 19 -9.96 11.37 -8.86
N LEU A 20 -9.75 12.66 -8.60
CA LEU A 20 -9.34 13.63 -9.62
C LEU A 20 -7.95 13.30 -10.19
N GLY A 21 -7.01 12.88 -9.36
CA GLY A 21 -5.69 12.39 -9.79
C GLY A 21 -5.79 11.15 -10.67
N CYS A 22 -6.61 10.17 -10.29
CA CYS A 22 -6.86 8.97 -11.09
C CYS A 22 -7.54 9.30 -12.44
N VAL A 23 -8.52 10.19 -12.45
CA VAL A 23 -9.23 10.61 -13.68
C VAL A 23 -8.31 11.40 -14.61
N ALA A 24 -7.49 12.31 -14.07
CA ALA A 24 -6.51 13.06 -14.86
C ALA A 24 -5.46 12.11 -15.48
N THR A 25 -4.99 11.12 -14.71
CA THR A 25 -4.04 10.11 -15.20
C THR A 25 -4.67 9.24 -16.28
N LEU A 26 -5.93 8.79 -16.11
CA LEU A 26 -6.66 8.05 -17.13
C LEU A 26 -6.90 8.87 -18.39
N THR A 27 -7.17 10.16 -18.26
CA THR A 27 -7.39 11.07 -19.39
C THR A 27 -6.11 11.28 -20.18
N VAL A 28 -4.96 11.46 -19.51
CA VAL A 28 -3.65 11.56 -20.16
C VAL A 28 -3.28 10.23 -20.83
N VAL A 29 -3.56 9.09 -20.21
CA VAL A 29 -3.34 7.77 -20.82
C VAL A 29 -4.21 7.57 -22.06
N LEU A 30 -5.50 7.97 -22.02
CA LEU A 30 -6.39 7.88 -23.17
C LEU A 30 -6.00 8.84 -24.30
N LEU A 31 -5.45 10.02 -23.98
CA LEU A 31 -4.93 10.97 -24.96
C LEU A 31 -3.62 10.49 -25.60
N LEU A 32 -2.75 9.82 -24.82
CA LEU A 32 -1.49 9.24 -25.32
C LEU A 32 -1.68 7.90 -26.08
N GLN A 33 -2.84 7.26 -25.93
CA GLN A 33 -3.22 6.07 -26.70
C GLN A 33 -3.81 6.40 -28.08
N ARG A 34 -4.14 7.66 -28.38
CA ARG A 34 -4.54 8.08 -29.73
C ARG A 34 -3.31 8.22 -30.62
N ARG A 35 -3.33 7.53 -31.77
CA ARG A 35 -2.26 7.63 -32.78
C ARG A 35 -2.21 9.07 -33.33
N PRO A 36 -1.01 9.64 -33.61
CA PRO A 36 -0.87 11.01 -34.13
C PRO A 36 -1.65 11.29 -35.43
N GLU A 37 -1.97 10.24 -36.19
CA GLU A 37 -2.72 10.30 -37.45
C GLU A 37 -4.20 10.69 -37.29
N GLU A 38 -4.80 10.56 -36.09
CA GLU A 38 -6.20 10.96 -35.85
C GLU A 38 -6.36 12.43 -35.42
N LEU A 39 -5.27 13.14 -35.12
CA LEU A 39 -5.28 14.56 -34.75
C LEU A 39 -5.16 15.52 -35.96
N SER A 40 -4.92 14.98 -37.15
CA SER A 40 -4.70 15.78 -38.38
C SER A 40 -5.85 15.72 -39.39
N ARG A 41 -6.97 15.06 -39.08
CA ARG A 41 -8.17 15.10 -39.94
C ARG A 41 -9.08 16.26 -39.53
N ALA A 42 -9.26 17.20 -40.45
CA ALA A 42 -10.31 18.22 -40.34
C ALA A 42 -11.68 17.54 -40.18
N PRO A 43 -12.54 18.02 -39.26
CA PRO A 43 -13.88 17.47 -39.10
C PRO A 43 -14.74 17.76 -40.34
N PRO A 44 -15.69 16.87 -40.70
CA PRO A 44 -16.61 17.15 -41.80
C PRO A 44 -17.52 18.32 -41.43
N ALA A 45 -17.79 19.20 -42.40
CA ALA A 45 -18.65 20.35 -42.24
C ALA A 45 -20.08 19.90 -41.90
N VAL A 46 -20.58 20.34 -40.74
CA VAL A 46 -21.98 20.20 -40.36
C VAL A 46 -22.77 21.31 -41.03
N HIS A 47 -23.57 20.96 -42.03
CA HIS A 47 -24.56 21.88 -42.62
C HIS A 47 -25.69 22.13 -41.62
N PHE A 48 -25.77 23.35 -41.09
CA PHE A 48 -26.96 23.86 -40.42
C PHE A 48 -27.88 24.52 -41.44
N PHE A 49 -29.05 23.91 -41.66
CA PHE A 49 -30.20 24.54 -42.31
C PHE A 49 -31.00 25.31 -41.25
N GLY A 50 -31.23 26.60 -41.47
CA GLY A 50 -32.27 27.33 -40.73
C GLY A 50 -32.07 28.83 -40.56
N GLY A 51 -32.57 29.60 -41.53
CA GLY A 51 -33.39 30.79 -41.26
C GLY A 51 -32.70 32.09 -40.79
N THR A 52 -32.39 32.93 -41.77
CA THR A 52 -32.40 34.41 -41.79
C THR A 52 -33.26 35.08 -40.69
N ARG A 53 -32.94 36.25 -40.12
CA ARG A 53 -32.76 37.55 -40.81
C ARG A 53 -32.45 38.68 -39.79
N SER A 54 -31.61 39.64 -40.20
CA SER A 54 -31.57 41.09 -39.82
C SER A 54 -31.34 41.48 -38.35
N SER A 55 -30.56 42.49 -37.95
CA SER A 55 -30.00 43.67 -38.66
C SER A 55 -28.98 44.42 -37.78
N SER A 56 -27.96 44.97 -38.46
CA SER A 56 -27.39 46.33 -38.33
C SER A 56 -26.71 46.85 -37.04
N SER A 57 -25.42 47.25 -37.23
CA SER A 57 -24.76 48.53 -36.83
C SER A 57 -24.71 48.91 -35.34
N SER A 58 -23.64 49.47 -34.77
CA SER A 58 -22.41 50.08 -35.28
C SER A 58 -21.54 50.52 -34.09
N SER A 59 -20.22 50.52 -34.32
CA SER A 59 -19.22 51.54 -33.94
C SER A 59 -18.95 51.92 -32.47
N SER A 60 -17.64 51.89 -32.15
CA SER A 60 -16.84 52.91 -31.42
C SER A 60 -17.17 53.18 -29.95
N SER A 61 -16.27 53.49 -29.02
CA SER A 61 -14.83 53.73 -29.00
C SER A 61 -14.39 53.86 -27.53
N ARG A 62 -13.09 53.64 -27.32
CA ARG A 62 -12.22 54.02 -26.19
C ARG A 62 -12.74 55.12 -25.23
N GLY A 63 -12.45 54.94 -23.94
CA GLY A 63 -12.41 56.01 -22.94
C GLY A 63 -11.91 55.54 -21.58
N VAL A 64 -10.69 55.93 -21.22
CA VAL A 64 -10.00 55.73 -19.96
C VAL A 64 -10.60 56.60 -18.86
N GLY A 65 -10.60 56.13 -17.60
CA GLY A 65 -10.92 56.96 -16.44
C GLY A 65 -10.77 56.22 -15.10
N THR A 66 -9.64 56.47 -14.44
CA THR A 66 -9.38 56.38 -12.97
C THR A 66 -10.51 57.06 -12.17
N SER A 67 -10.85 56.77 -10.91
CA SER A 67 -10.02 56.65 -9.69
C SER A 67 -10.93 56.43 -8.45
N THR A 68 -10.32 55.92 -7.38
CA THR A 68 -10.54 56.21 -5.92
C THR A 68 -11.76 55.70 -5.14
N ALA A 69 -11.43 54.86 -4.14
CA ALA A 69 -11.82 54.85 -2.71
C ALA A 69 -13.34 54.96 -2.35
N SER A 70 -13.94 54.12 -1.51
CA SER A 70 -13.71 54.03 -0.05
C SER A 70 -14.61 52.94 0.57
N SER A 71 -14.15 52.26 1.61
CA SER A 71 -14.90 51.34 2.52
C SER A 71 -15.77 52.12 3.56
N PRO A 72 -16.45 51.52 4.59
CA PRO A 72 -17.30 50.32 4.72
C PRO A 72 -18.70 50.64 5.39
N PRO A 73 -19.24 49.89 6.41
CA PRO A 73 -20.53 49.16 6.47
C PRO A 73 -21.59 49.89 7.39
N PRO A 74 -22.65 49.33 8.06
CA PRO A 74 -23.02 47.93 8.37
C PRO A 74 -24.53 47.51 8.49
N SER A 75 -24.71 46.21 8.79
CA SER A 75 -25.70 45.57 9.69
C SER A 75 -27.22 45.63 9.45
N SER A 76 -27.84 44.44 9.42
CA SER A 76 -29.08 44.05 10.14
C SER A 76 -29.36 42.55 9.89
N THR A 77 -29.22 41.67 10.88
CA THR A 77 -30.29 41.10 11.74
C THR A 77 -31.50 40.54 11.01
N ALA A 78 -31.70 39.22 11.10
CA ALA A 78 -33.01 38.63 11.37
C ALA A 78 -32.85 37.18 11.87
N ALA A 79 -33.39 36.93 13.05
CA ALA A 79 -33.52 35.65 13.71
C ALA A 79 -34.75 34.87 13.19
N GLY A 80 -34.71 33.55 13.33
CA GLY A 80 -35.87 32.66 13.20
C GLY A 80 -35.53 31.25 13.73
N PRO A 81 -36.49 30.52 14.31
CA PRO A 81 -36.26 29.83 15.58
C PRO A 81 -36.17 28.29 15.50
N ALA A 82 -35.69 27.70 16.59
CA ALA A 82 -35.67 26.26 16.88
C ALA A 82 -37.04 25.73 17.34
N PRO A 83 -37.24 24.39 17.30
CA PRO A 83 -38.03 23.70 18.32
C PRO A 83 -37.21 22.58 19.01
N VAL A 84 -37.11 22.63 20.34
CA VAL A 84 -37.86 21.83 21.35
C VAL A 84 -37.36 20.38 21.51
N ILE A 85 -36.75 20.17 22.67
CA ILE A 85 -36.27 18.91 23.27
C ILE A 85 -37.43 18.25 24.01
N ALA A 86 -37.62 16.94 23.83
CA ALA A 86 -38.41 16.10 24.73
C ALA A 86 -37.47 15.15 25.50
N THR A 87 -37.61 15.21 26.82
CA THR A 87 -36.89 14.49 27.86
C THR A 87 -37.43 13.07 28.07
N MET A 88 -36.55 12.09 28.30
CA MET A 88 -36.85 10.90 29.11
C MET A 88 -35.62 10.53 29.94
N ALA A 89 -35.84 10.33 31.24
CA ALA A 89 -34.91 9.90 32.27
C ALA A 89 -35.06 8.38 32.53
N PRO A 90 -34.15 7.75 33.32
CA PRO A 90 -33.72 6.37 33.16
C PRO A 90 -34.51 5.37 34.01
N ASP A 91 -34.41 4.08 33.66
CA ASP A 91 -34.87 2.96 34.49
C ASP A 91 -33.68 2.08 34.89
N ASP A 92 -33.59 1.85 36.20
CA ASP A 92 -32.61 1.03 36.92
C ASP A 92 -33.08 -0.44 36.94
N GLY A 93 -32.15 -1.40 36.88
CA GLY A 93 -32.54 -2.82 37.01
C GLY A 93 -31.36 -3.78 37.12
N GLN A 94 -31.10 -4.23 38.34
CA GLN A 94 -30.01 -5.07 38.82
C GLN A 94 -29.91 -6.49 38.20
N ALA A 95 -28.68 -7.02 38.27
CA ALA A 95 -28.31 -8.41 38.06
C ALA A 95 -28.34 -9.21 39.37
N VAL A 96 -28.88 -10.45 39.35
CA VAL A 96 -28.49 -11.60 40.21
C VAL A 96 -28.92 -12.94 39.54
N PRO A 97 -28.49 -14.14 39.98
CA PRO A 97 -27.93 -15.18 39.11
C PRO A 97 -28.83 -16.43 39.00
N VAL A 98 -28.54 -17.34 38.07
CA VAL A 98 -29.22 -18.65 38.04
C VAL A 98 -28.19 -19.78 38.05
N GLN A 99 -28.27 -20.55 39.13
CA GLN A 99 -27.57 -21.80 39.39
C GLN A 99 -28.05 -22.95 38.50
N ALA A 100 -27.14 -23.90 38.35
CA ALA A 100 -27.29 -25.18 37.68
C ALA A 100 -28.51 -26.01 38.13
N ASN A 101 -29.09 -26.73 37.18
CA ASN A 101 -29.70 -28.03 37.50
C ASN A 101 -29.47 -29.02 36.37
N ALA A 102 -28.96 -30.19 36.77
CA ALA A 102 -28.70 -31.34 35.92
C ALA A 102 -30.02 -32.03 35.56
N THR A 103 -30.16 -32.44 34.30
CA THR A 103 -31.09 -33.49 33.93
C THR A 103 -30.51 -34.31 32.79
N THR A 104 -30.22 -35.56 33.11
CA THR A 104 -29.84 -36.65 32.22
C THR A 104 -30.82 -36.81 31.06
N LYS A 105 -30.31 -36.73 29.82
CA LYS A 105 -30.96 -37.28 28.62
C LYS A 105 -29.94 -38.06 27.79
N HIS A 106 -30.34 -39.27 27.43
CA HIS A 106 -29.64 -40.22 26.56
C HIS A 106 -29.31 -39.63 25.18
N PRO A 107 -28.28 -40.14 24.49
CA PRO A 107 -27.70 -39.50 23.31
C PRO A 107 -28.63 -39.59 22.10
N ALA A 108 -28.90 -38.43 21.50
CA ALA A 108 -29.56 -38.33 20.19
C ALA A 108 -28.65 -38.89 19.09
N ALA A 109 -29.27 -39.63 18.18
CA ALA A 109 -28.65 -40.30 17.06
C ALA A 109 -27.81 -39.37 16.16
N ALA A 110 -26.69 -39.90 15.70
CA ALA A 110 -25.80 -39.26 14.73
C ALA A 110 -26.53 -38.94 13.41
N PRO A 111 -26.15 -37.85 12.71
CA PRO A 111 -26.63 -37.60 11.36
C PRO A 111 -26.11 -38.70 10.41
N PRO A 112 -26.82 -39.00 9.30
CA PRO A 112 -26.40 -40.05 8.38
C PRO A 112 -25.03 -39.71 7.81
N GLY A 113 -24.13 -40.69 7.86
CA GLY A 113 -22.75 -40.56 7.42
C GLY A 113 -22.66 -39.95 6.02
N THR A 114 -21.89 -38.87 5.92
CA THR A 114 -21.25 -38.55 4.64
C THR A 114 -20.22 -39.65 4.43
N THR A 115 -20.60 -40.66 3.65
CA THR A 115 -19.66 -41.58 3.03
C THR A 115 -18.73 -40.73 2.17
N THR A 116 -17.60 -40.31 2.74
CA THR A 116 -16.42 -40.07 1.93
C THR A 116 -16.07 -41.41 1.32
N SER A 117 -16.47 -41.63 0.06
CA SER A 117 -15.84 -42.66 -0.76
C SER A 117 -14.33 -42.51 -0.56
N PRO A 118 -13.58 -43.60 -0.32
CA PRO A 118 -12.13 -43.51 -0.35
C PRO A 118 -11.79 -42.96 -1.73
N GLY A 119 -11.21 -41.76 -1.77
CA GLY A 119 -10.80 -41.13 -3.01
C GLY A 119 -10.00 -42.15 -3.81
N ASN A 120 -10.32 -42.30 -5.10
CA ASN A 120 -9.67 -43.27 -5.97
C ASN A 120 -8.14 -43.18 -5.73
N PRO A 121 -7.44 -44.29 -5.37
CA PRO A 121 -6.00 -44.28 -5.09
C PRO A 121 -5.19 -43.59 -6.20
N ASP A 122 -5.66 -43.68 -7.44
CA ASP A 122 -5.08 -43.01 -8.60
C ASP A 122 -5.17 -41.47 -8.53
N ASP A 123 -6.22 -40.89 -7.93
CA ASP A 123 -6.33 -39.43 -7.77
C ASP A 123 -5.37 -38.92 -6.69
N HIS A 124 -5.17 -39.69 -5.62
CA HIS A 124 -4.16 -39.37 -4.60
C HIS A 124 -2.74 -39.43 -5.16
N LEU A 125 -2.41 -40.48 -5.93
CA LEU A 125 -1.11 -40.64 -6.59
C LEU A 125 -0.85 -39.54 -7.63
N ARG A 126 -1.84 -39.20 -8.46
CA ARG A 126 -1.74 -38.09 -9.42
C ARG A 126 -1.52 -36.75 -8.74
N ARG A 127 -2.25 -36.49 -7.66
CA ARG A 127 -2.10 -35.25 -6.88
C ARG A 127 -0.71 -35.18 -6.26
N GLN A 128 -0.21 -36.30 -5.72
CA GLN A 128 1.13 -36.38 -5.14
C GLN A 128 2.23 -36.17 -6.19
N GLN A 129 2.11 -36.77 -7.38
CA GLN A 129 3.03 -36.53 -8.50
C GLN A 129 3.01 -35.07 -8.96
N GLN A 130 1.82 -34.45 -9.01
CA GLN A 130 1.70 -33.03 -9.36
C GLN A 130 2.31 -32.12 -8.29
N TYR A 131 2.16 -32.45 -6.99
CA TYR A 131 2.83 -31.72 -5.91
C TYR A 131 4.35 -31.82 -6.01
N LEU A 132 4.88 -33.01 -6.26
CA LEU A 132 6.33 -33.25 -6.41
C LEU A 132 6.89 -32.48 -7.62
N SER A 133 6.24 -32.55 -8.77
CA SER A 133 6.71 -31.84 -9.97
C SER A 133 6.65 -30.32 -9.81
N THR A 134 5.63 -29.80 -9.12
CA THR A 134 5.54 -28.36 -8.82
C THR A 134 6.63 -27.94 -7.83
N ALA A 135 6.93 -28.77 -6.83
CA ALA A 135 8.00 -28.50 -5.87
C ALA A 135 9.39 -28.49 -6.54
N GLU A 136 9.66 -29.42 -7.45
CA GLU A 136 10.91 -29.47 -8.22
C GLU A 136 11.07 -28.25 -9.14
N GLN A 137 9.98 -27.80 -9.78
CA GLN A 137 9.98 -26.59 -10.60
C GLN A 137 10.23 -25.33 -9.75
N ASP A 138 9.56 -25.21 -8.61
CA ASP A 138 9.76 -24.10 -7.67
C ASP A 138 11.22 -24.11 -7.13
N ASP A 139 11.79 -25.26 -6.84
CA ASP A 139 13.20 -25.38 -6.41
C ASP A 139 14.20 -25.02 -7.50
N ALA A 140 13.88 -25.31 -8.76
CA ALA A 140 14.68 -24.89 -9.89
C ALA A 140 14.61 -23.36 -10.11
N GLU A 141 13.42 -22.75 -10.05
CA GLU A 141 13.22 -21.29 -10.20
C GLU A 141 13.87 -20.52 -9.05
N PHE A 142 13.74 -21.02 -7.80
CA PHE A 142 14.21 -20.33 -6.59
C PHE A 142 15.48 -20.94 -5.99
N ARG A 143 16.36 -21.47 -6.84
CA ARG A 143 17.59 -22.13 -6.42
C ARG A 143 18.41 -21.25 -5.47
N GLY A 144 18.70 -21.79 -4.29
CA GLY A 144 19.53 -21.12 -3.27
C GLY A 144 18.77 -20.15 -2.37
N LEU A 145 17.49 -19.86 -2.65
CA LEU A 145 16.66 -18.99 -1.81
C LEU A 145 16.58 -19.51 -0.37
N ALA A 146 16.29 -20.81 -0.20
CA ALA A 146 16.17 -21.43 1.12
C ALA A 146 17.44 -21.26 1.98
N ALA A 147 18.62 -21.35 1.36
CA ALA A 147 19.90 -21.19 2.05
C ALA A 147 20.16 -19.74 2.47
N VAL A 148 19.73 -18.76 1.66
CA VAL A 148 19.83 -17.35 2.04
C VAL A 148 18.82 -17.01 3.14
N LEU A 149 17.58 -17.51 3.05
CA LEU A 149 16.54 -17.27 4.04
C LEU A 149 16.96 -17.80 5.41
N SER A 150 17.58 -18.98 5.48
CA SER A 150 18.04 -19.53 6.77
C SER A 150 19.10 -18.68 7.46
N ARG A 151 19.90 -17.90 6.69
CA ARG A 151 20.90 -16.97 7.25
C ARG A 151 20.33 -15.61 7.61
N ALA A 152 19.31 -15.15 6.88
CA ALA A 152 18.68 -13.84 7.11
C ALA A 152 17.52 -13.90 8.10
N ALA A 153 16.94 -15.06 8.38
CA ALA A 153 15.78 -15.13 9.24
C ALA A 153 16.12 -14.84 10.70
N THR A 154 15.21 -14.13 11.39
CA THR A 154 15.28 -13.96 12.84
C THR A 154 15.23 -15.32 13.55
N ALA A 155 15.92 -15.43 14.68
CA ALA A 155 16.03 -16.69 15.42
C ALA A 155 14.76 -17.07 16.18
N ASP A 156 13.93 -16.09 16.53
CA ASP A 156 12.73 -16.24 17.36
C ASP A 156 11.52 -16.73 16.56
N ASP A 157 11.24 -16.13 15.41
CA ASP A 157 10.04 -16.42 14.63
C ASP A 157 10.29 -16.66 13.13
N ARG A 158 11.55 -16.74 12.70
CA ARG A 158 11.92 -16.97 11.29
C ARG A 158 11.40 -15.88 10.34
N THR A 159 11.35 -14.63 10.80
CA THR A 159 11.00 -13.47 9.97
C THR A 159 12.17 -13.01 9.13
N VAL A 160 11.93 -12.70 7.86
CA VAL A 160 12.90 -12.05 6.95
C VAL A 160 12.32 -10.72 6.49
N ILE A 161 13.12 -9.65 6.55
CA ILE A 161 12.76 -8.34 5.96
C ILE A 161 13.22 -8.37 4.50
N ILE A 162 12.30 -8.25 3.54
CA ILE A 162 12.62 -8.38 2.11
C ILE A 162 12.51 -7.02 1.45
N THR A 163 13.53 -6.63 0.70
CA THR A 163 13.48 -5.50 -0.24
C THR A 163 13.99 -5.91 -1.61
N CYS A 164 13.55 -5.23 -2.67
CA CYS A 164 13.94 -5.51 -4.05
C CYS A 164 14.62 -4.30 -4.68
N VAL A 165 15.74 -4.52 -5.37
CA VAL A 165 16.50 -3.47 -6.05
C VAL A 165 16.97 -3.90 -7.44
N ASN A 166 16.95 -2.96 -8.37
CA ASN A 166 17.63 -3.07 -9.66
C ASN A 166 18.87 -2.15 -9.67
N GLU A 167 19.61 -2.14 -10.78
CA GLU A 167 20.84 -1.35 -10.94
C GLU A 167 20.65 0.12 -10.56
N ALA A 168 19.56 0.75 -11.01
CA ALA A 168 19.30 2.16 -10.74
C ALA A 168 19.04 2.47 -9.25
N TRP A 169 18.34 1.59 -8.54
CA TRP A 169 18.07 1.77 -7.11
C TRP A 169 19.25 1.38 -6.22
N ALA A 170 20.09 0.46 -6.70
CA ALA A 170 21.31 0.04 -6.02
C ALA A 170 22.50 0.97 -6.28
N ALA A 171 22.48 1.76 -7.36
CA ALA A 171 23.59 2.63 -7.77
C ALA A 171 24.16 3.46 -6.59
N PRO A 172 25.47 3.75 -6.57
CA PRO A 172 26.08 4.54 -5.50
C PRO A 172 25.34 5.86 -5.22
N GLY A 173 25.00 6.11 -3.96
CA GLY A 173 24.22 7.27 -3.52
C GLY A 173 22.72 7.21 -3.82
N SER A 174 22.21 6.08 -4.34
CA SER A 174 20.79 5.86 -4.65
C SER A 174 20.01 5.31 -3.44
N LEU A 175 18.79 4.82 -3.69
CA LEU A 175 17.82 4.48 -2.65
C LEU A 175 18.32 3.40 -1.70
N LEU A 176 19.08 2.41 -2.19
CA LEU A 176 19.62 1.35 -1.33
C LEU A 176 20.54 1.90 -0.24
N ASP A 177 21.36 2.90 -0.55
CA ASP A 177 22.27 3.50 0.43
C ASP A 177 21.48 4.21 1.53
N LEU A 178 20.42 4.97 1.17
CA LEU A 178 19.53 5.64 2.13
C LEU A 178 18.73 4.65 2.97
N PHE A 179 18.23 3.59 2.34
CA PHE A 179 17.52 2.51 3.01
C PHE A 179 18.39 1.93 4.12
N LEU A 180 19.60 1.47 3.80
CA LEU A 180 20.53 0.88 4.77
C LEU A 180 20.98 1.89 5.83
N GLU A 181 21.20 3.15 5.44
CA GLU A 181 21.54 4.22 6.38
C GLU A 181 20.43 4.48 7.39
N SER A 182 19.17 4.41 6.97
CA SER A 182 18.02 4.66 7.86
C SER A 182 17.98 3.68 9.03
N PHE A 183 18.24 2.38 8.82
CA PHE A 183 18.35 1.41 9.90
C PHE A 183 19.49 1.74 10.89
N ARG A 184 20.62 2.26 10.39
CA ARG A 184 21.77 2.64 11.22
C ARG A 184 21.48 3.91 12.03
N ALA A 185 20.74 4.85 11.44
CA ALA A 185 20.29 6.08 12.09
C ALA A 185 19.03 5.89 12.96
N GLY A 186 18.35 4.75 12.84
CA GLY A 186 17.14 4.45 13.57
C GLY A 186 17.38 4.15 15.05
N GLU A 187 16.35 4.40 15.87
CA GLU A 187 16.39 4.23 17.31
C GLU A 187 16.28 2.74 17.68
N GLY A 188 17.42 2.13 18.00
CA GLY A 188 17.48 0.75 18.48
C GLY A 188 17.15 -0.32 17.44
N ILE A 189 17.23 -0.01 16.14
CA ILE A 189 16.85 -0.94 15.06
C ILE A 189 17.98 -1.38 14.14
N SER A 190 19.22 -0.93 14.35
CA SER A 190 20.34 -1.28 13.46
C SER A 190 20.59 -2.80 13.37
N HIS A 191 20.27 -3.54 14.44
CA HIS A 191 20.35 -5.01 14.46
C HIS A 191 19.40 -5.68 13.45
N LEU A 192 18.29 -5.04 13.08
CA LEU A 192 17.34 -5.57 12.08
C LEU A 192 17.96 -5.68 10.69
N LEU A 193 19.07 -4.97 10.41
CA LEU A 193 19.84 -5.17 9.16
C LEU A 193 20.28 -6.62 9.00
N GLY A 194 20.63 -7.31 10.10
CA GLY A 194 20.96 -8.74 10.06
C GLY A 194 19.82 -9.61 9.52
N SER A 195 18.58 -9.10 9.50
CA SER A 195 17.42 -9.81 8.97
C SER A 195 16.91 -9.28 7.64
N VAL A 196 17.60 -8.31 7.04
CA VAL A 196 17.27 -7.81 5.71
C VAL A 196 17.82 -8.77 4.67
N LEU A 197 16.97 -9.22 3.75
CA LEU A 197 17.30 -9.85 2.49
C LEU A 197 17.09 -8.86 1.35
N ILE A 198 18.17 -8.51 0.67
CA ILE A 198 18.10 -7.70 -0.55
C ILE A 198 18.01 -8.64 -1.75
N VAL A 199 16.90 -8.54 -2.46
CA VAL A 199 16.66 -9.25 -3.72
C VAL A 199 17.12 -8.35 -4.86
N ALA A 200 18.25 -8.70 -5.46
CA ALA A 200 18.79 -8.05 -6.63
C ALA A 200 18.09 -8.58 -7.88
N MET A 201 17.56 -7.68 -8.70
CA MET A 201 16.77 -8.01 -9.89
C MET A 201 17.64 -8.10 -11.16
N ASP A 202 18.92 -7.74 -11.06
CA ASP A 202 19.91 -7.80 -12.12
C ASP A 202 21.34 -8.01 -11.55
N PRO A 203 22.31 -8.44 -12.38
CA PRO A 203 23.68 -8.67 -11.93
C PRO A 203 24.39 -7.43 -11.36
N PRO A 204 24.27 -6.21 -11.92
CA PRO A 204 24.84 -5.01 -11.31
C PRO A 204 24.33 -4.74 -9.88
N ALA A 205 23.02 -4.85 -9.65
CA ALA A 205 22.43 -4.74 -8.33
C ALA A 205 22.94 -5.82 -7.36
N MET A 206 23.17 -7.04 -7.86
CA MET A 206 23.73 -8.13 -7.06
C MET A 206 25.17 -7.85 -6.64
N ALA A 207 26.00 -7.35 -7.56
CA ALA A 207 27.38 -6.98 -7.27
C ALA A 207 27.42 -5.87 -6.21
N ARG A 208 26.57 -4.86 -6.36
CA ARG A 208 26.42 -3.79 -5.38
C ARG A 208 25.94 -4.30 -4.01
N CYS A 209 24.93 -5.16 -4.00
CA CYS A 209 24.42 -5.75 -2.77
C CYS A 209 25.54 -6.47 -2.00
N LYS A 210 26.30 -7.35 -2.68
CA LYS A 210 27.39 -8.11 -2.05
C LYS A 210 28.49 -7.22 -1.46
N ALA A 211 28.69 -6.03 -2.01
CA ALA A 211 29.65 -5.06 -1.49
C ALA A 211 29.16 -4.36 -0.21
N LEU A 212 27.84 -4.31 0.01
CA LEU A 212 27.23 -3.55 1.11
C LEU A 212 26.61 -4.42 2.21
N HIS A 213 26.21 -5.65 1.89
CA HIS A 213 25.30 -6.44 2.70
C HIS A 213 25.55 -7.96 2.59
N PRO A 214 25.48 -8.75 3.68
CA PRO A 214 25.74 -10.19 3.64
C PRO A 214 24.61 -11.04 3.05
N HIS A 215 23.38 -10.53 2.99
CA HIS A 215 22.19 -11.31 2.60
C HIS A 215 21.62 -10.80 1.28
N CYS A 216 22.20 -11.29 0.19
CA CYS A 216 21.85 -10.93 -1.18
C CYS A 216 21.31 -12.14 -1.93
N TYR A 217 20.25 -11.95 -2.70
CA TYR A 217 19.70 -12.98 -3.59
C TYR A 217 19.45 -12.41 -4.98
N LEU A 218 20.03 -13.02 -6.01
CA LEU A 218 19.79 -12.64 -7.39
C LEU A 218 18.51 -13.35 -7.87
N TYR A 219 17.53 -12.58 -8.32
CA TYR A 219 16.32 -13.10 -8.95
C TYR A 219 16.19 -12.53 -10.35
N THR A 220 16.55 -13.32 -11.35
CA THR A 220 16.44 -12.97 -12.77
C THR A 220 15.20 -13.62 -13.37
N ILE A 221 14.51 -12.87 -14.24
CA ILE A 221 13.40 -13.39 -15.03
C ILE A 221 13.95 -13.71 -16.42
N PRO A 222 13.94 -14.97 -16.87
CA PRO A 222 14.43 -15.31 -18.21
C PRO A 222 13.73 -14.48 -19.29
N GLY A 223 14.53 -13.86 -20.17
CA GLY A 223 14.03 -13.05 -21.29
C GLY A 223 13.59 -11.62 -20.93
N VAL A 224 13.80 -11.16 -19.69
CA VAL A 224 13.49 -9.78 -19.29
C VAL A 224 14.77 -9.08 -18.82
N ASP A 225 15.17 -8.03 -19.52
CA ASP A 225 16.21 -7.11 -19.06
C ASP A 225 15.59 -6.10 -18.07
N LEU A 226 16.22 -5.91 -16.91
CA LEU A 226 15.74 -5.08 -15.81
C LEU A 226 16.74 -3.99 -15.39
N ALA A 227 17.84 -3.83 -16.15
CA ALA A 227 18.99 -3.00 -15.79
C ALA A 227 18.74 -1.47 -15.75
N SER A 228 17.59 -0.95 -16.20
CA SER A 228 17.31 0.50 -16.16
C SER A 228 16.15 0.86 -15.22
N ALA A 229 16.12 2.13 -14.76
CA ALA A 229 14.96 2.74 -14.11
C ALA A 229 13.81 2.86 -15.13
N LYS A 230 13.24 1.72 -15.54
CA LYS A 230 12.24 1.65 -16.60
C LYS A 230 10.97 2.35 -16.14
N PHE A 231 10.30 3.01 -17.09
CA PHE A 231 9.10 3.80 -16.84
C PHE A 231 8.06 2.98 -16.07
N PHE A 232 7.50 3.59 -15.03
CA PHE A 232 6.37 3.09 -14.26
C PHE A 232 5.28 2.62 -15.25
N LEU A 233 4.82 1.36 -15.12
CA LEU A 233 3.80 0.68 -15.96
C LEU A 233 4.24 0.05 -17.30
N SER A 234 5.53 -0.06 -17.63
CA SER A 234 5.94 -0.89 -18.78
C SER A 234 5.58 -2.38 -18.58
N LYS A 235 5.46 -3.16 -19.66
CA LYS A 235 5.16 -4.60 -19.59
C LYS A 235 6.19 -5.35 -18.73
N GLU A 236 7.45 -4.95 -18.84
CA GLU A 236 8.59 -5.49 -18.10
C GLU A 236 8.53 -5.08 -16.61
N TYR A 237 8.09 -3.85 -16.30
CA TYR A 237 7.82 -3.42 -14.92
C TYR A 237 6.68 -4.22 -14.27
N LEU A 238 5.61 -4.50 -15.02
CA LEU A 238 4.52 -5.33 -14.52
C LEU A 238 4.99 -6.77 -14.25
N GLU A 239 5.74 -7.38 -15.17
CA GLU A 239 6.32 -8.72 -14.94
C GLU A 239 7.28 -8.74 -13.74
N LEU A 240 8.08 -7.68 -13.54
CA LEU A 240 8.93 -7.50 -12.36
C LEU A 240 8.11 -7.53 -11.06
N VAL A 241 7.08 -6.68 -11.00
CA VAL A 241 6.21 -6.54 -9.82
C VAL A 241 5.46 -7.84 -9.53
N TRP A 242 4.92 -8.51 -10.54
CA TRP A 242 4.23 -9.79 -10.36
C TRP A 242 5.19 -10.91 -9.96
N SER A 243 6.46 -10.84 -10.35
CA SER A 243 7.48 -11.80 -9.93
C SER A 243 7.86 -11.65 -8.45
N LYS A 244 7.73 -10.44 -7.87
CA LYS A 244 7.84 -10.24 -6.41
C LYS A 244 6.85 -11.13 -5.64
N LEU A 245 5.60 -11.20 -6.10
CA LEU A 245 4.57 -12.05 -5.48
C LEU A 245 4.89 -13.55 -5.59
N LYS A 246 5.54 -13.99 -6.66
CA LYS A 246 6.00 -15.39 -6.76
C LYS A 246 7.08 -15.70 -5.73
N LEU A 247 8.08 -14.82 -5.61
CA LEU A 247 9.14 -14.96 -4.61
C LEU A 247 8.56 -14.98 -3.20
N GLN A 248 7.70 -14.02 -2.86
CA GLN A 248 7.03 -13.93 -1.56
C GLN A 248 6.22 -15.20 -1.24
N ARG A 249 5.51 -15.75 -2.22
CA ARG A 249 4.82 -17.05 -2.07
C ARG A 249 5.80 -18.18 -1.78
N ARG A 250 6.96 -18.23 -2.45
CA ARG A 250 7.99 -19.24 -2.17
C ARG A 250 8.54 -19.12 -0.75
N VAL A 251 8.77 -17.91 -0.27
CA VAL A 251 9.19 -17.65 1.12
C VAL A 251 8.18 -18.23 2.12
N LEU A 252 6.88 -18.02 1.88
CA LEU A 252 5.81 -18.60 2.71
C LEU A 252 5.77 -20.13 2.64
N GLN A 253 5.93 -20.73 1.45
CA GLN A 253 5.99 -22.19 1.28
C GLN A 253 7.20 -22.82 2.01
N LEU A 254 8.31 -22.08 2.12
CA LEU A 254 9.50 -22.48 2.89
C LEU A 254 9.34 -22.26 4.41
N GLY A 255 8.19 -21.77 4.85
CA GLY A 255 7.82 -21.62 6.26
C GLY A 255 8.44 -20.41 6.95
N TYR A 256 8.81 -19.37 6.20
CA TYR A 256 9.30 -18.11 6.77
C TYR A 256 8.20 -17.05 6.81
N ASN A 257 8.16 -16.26 7.89
CA ASN A 257 7.44 -15.00 7.89
C ASN A 257 8.23 -14.00 7.04
N PHE A 258 7.55 -13.04 6.44
CA PHE A 258 8.26 -11.93 5.80
C PHE A 258 7.63 -10.59 6.10
N LEU A 259 8.46 -9.56 6.19
CA LEU A 259 8.06 -8.17 6.06
C LEU A 259 8.64 -7.63 4.76
N PHE A 260 7.79 -7.32 3.80
CA PHE A 260 8.20 -6.66 2.57
C PHE A 260 8.26 -5.15 2.78
N THR A 261 9.34 -4.53 2.32
CA THR A 261 9.54 -3.08 2.33
C THR A 261 10.12 -2.65 0.99
N ASP A 262 9.48 -1.69 0.33
CA ASP A 262 10.10 -1.01 -0.79
C ASP A 262 11.37 -0.28 -0.32
N VAL A 263 12.32 -0.11 -1.23
CA VAL A 263 13.65 0.47 -0.94
C VAL A 263 13.59 1.98 -0.69
N ASP A 264 12.50 2.64 -1.06
CA ASP A 264 12.23 4.06 -0.82
C ASP A 264 11.43 4.32 0.48
N ILE A 265 11.53 3.38 1.42
CA ILE A 265 11.00 3.49 2.78
C ILE A 265 12.17 3.68 3.74
N LEU A 266 12.16 4.78 4.48
CA LEU A 266 13.09 5.00 5.59
C LEU A 266 12.57 4.35 6.86
N TRP A 267 13.48 3.75 7.62
CA TRP A 267 13.21 3.10 8.89
C TRP A 267 13.77 3.93 10.04
N PHE A 268 12.94 4.14 11.07
CA PHE A 268 13.25 4.99 12.21
C PHE A 268 13.11 4.28 13.56
N ARG A 269 12.11 3.39 13.69
CA ARG A 269 11.85 2.58 14.89
C ARG A 269 11.37 1.20 14.49
N ASN A 270 11.28 0.29 15.47
CA ASN A 270 10.88 -1.09 15.22
C ASN A 270 9.37 -1.16 14.87
N PRO A 271 9.00 -1.47 13.62
CA PRO A 271 7.61 -1.53 13.19
C PRO A 271 6.90 -2.83 13.60
N PHE A 272 7.63 -3.87 14.01
CA PHE A 272 7.04 -5.15 14.44
C PHE A 272 6.15 -5.00 15.67
N LYS A 273 6.33 -3.93 16.46
CA LYS A 273 5.41 -3.56 17.56
C LYS A 273 3.98 -3.26 17.08
N HIS A 274 3.82 -2.97 15.79
CA HIS A 274 2.54 -2.70 15.13
C HIS A 274 2.12 -3.85 14.20
N VAL A 275 2.83 -4.97 14.22
CA VAL A 275 2.46 -6.21 13.54
C VAL A 275 1.80 -7.12 14.58
N THR A 276 0.49 -7.28 14.50
CA THR A 276 -0.22 -8.15 15.43
C THR A 276 0.03 -9.64 15.16
N ALA A 277 0.06 -10.47 16.21
CA ALA A 277 0.19 -11.93 16.11
C ALA A 277 -1.02 -12.63 15.46
N TYR A 278 -2.22 -12.03 15.55
CA TYR A 278 -3.45 -12.66 15.05
C TYR A 278 -3.69 -12.47 13.55
N ALA A 279 -3.02 -11.52 12.91
CA ALA A 279 -3.23 -11.23 11.49
C ALA A 279 -2.45 -12.21 10.62
N ASP A 280 -3.09 -12.64 9.54
CA ASP A 280 -2.42 -13.40 8.48
C ASP A 280 -1.56 -12.45 7.63
N MET A 281 -2.04 -11.22 7.43
CA MET A 281 -1.33 -10.12 6.77
C MET A 281 -1.55 -8.81 7.52
N SER A 282 -0.47 -8.09 7.82
CA SER A 282 -0.51 -6.70 8.29
C SER A 282 0.03 -5.79 7.20
N VAL A 283 -0.68 -4.75 6.79
CA VAL A 283 -0.32 -3.92 5.62
C VAL A 283 -0.47 -2.44 5.91
N SER A 284 0.44 -1.60 5.43
CA SER A 284 0.27 -0.14 5.53
C SER A 284 -0.88 0.35 4.65
N SER A 285 -1.27 1.62 4.79
CA SER A 285 -2.44 2.17 4.09
C SER A 285 -2.11 3.48 3.39
N ASP A 286 -2.61 3.65 2.16
CA ASP A 286 -2.65 4.96 1.50
C ASP A 286 -3.87 5.77 1.95
N VAL A 287 -4.99 5.09 2.26
CA VAL A 287 -6.19 5.71 2.84
C VAL A 287 -6.66 4.89 4.04
N PHE A 288 -6.68 5.53 5.21
CA PHE A 288 -7.01 4.92 6.49
C PHE A 288 -8.24 5.57 7.11
N PHE A 289 -9.27 4.78 7.42
CA PHE A 289 -10.54 5.24 7.94
C PHE A 289 -10.65 5.16 9.47
N GLY A 290 -9.52 5.04 10.17
CA GLY A 290 -9.43 5.10 11.63
C GLY A 290 -9.52 3.75 12.36
N ASP A 291 -9.94 2.69 11.66
CA ASP A 291 -10.05 1.34 12.21
C ASP A 291 -9.08 0.37 11.49
N PRO A 292 -8.09 -0.20 12.19
CA PRO A 292 -7.16 -1.19 11.65
C PRO A 292 -7.80 -2.44 11.03
N ASP A 293 -8.95 -2.89 11.52
CA ASP A 293 -9.59 -4.12 11.05
C ASP A 293 -10.61 -3.84 9.91
N ARG A 294 -10.81 -2.57 9.56
CA ARG A 294 -11.73 -2.18 8.49
C ARG A 294 -11.16 -2.53 7.11
N ILE A 295 -11.72 -3.57 6.49
CA ILE A 295 -11.31 -4.04 5.16
C ILE A 295 -11.46 -3.00 4.04
N ASP A 296 -12.23 -1.92 4.24
CA ASP A 296 -12.37 -0.84 3.27
C ASP A 296 -11.12 0.05 3.14
N ASN A 297 -10.20 0.05 4.12
CA ASN A 297 -8.94 0.80 4.05
C ASN A 297 -8.15 0.47 2.78
N PHE A 298 -7.49 1.44 2.17
CA PHE A 298 -6.77 1.24 0.90
C PHE A 298 -5.34 0.79 1.23
N PRO A 299 -4.96 -0.45 0.89
CA PRO A 299 -3.65 -1.00 1.24
C PRO A 299 -2.54 -0.33 0.42
N ASN A 300 -1.42 -0.08 1.06
CA ASN A 300 -0.15 0.23 0.43
C ASN A 300 0.73 -1.01 0.48
N THR A 301 1.03 -1.59 -0.68
CA THR A 301 1.80 -2.85 -0.77
C THR A 301 3.31 -2.60 -0.80
N GLY A 302 3.76 -1.36 -0.54
CA GLY A 302 5.17 -1.07 -0.31
C GLY A 302 5.63 -1.46 1.09
N PHE A 303 4.73 -1.67 2.05
CA PHE A 303 5.08 -2.10 3.41
C PHE A 303 4.06 -3.06 4.01
N PHE A 304 4.39 -4.35 4.10
CA PHE A 304 3.47 -5.35 4.66
C PHE A 304 4.18 -6.59 5.21
N HIS A 305 3.61 -7.16 6.26
CA HIS A 305 4.05 -8.39 6.90
C HIS A 305 3.07 -9.53 6.63
N VAL A 306 3.56 -10.75 6.36
CA VAL A 306 2.73 -11.93 6.09
C VAL A 306 3.28 -13.16 6.81
N ARG A 307 2.38 -13.96 7.39
CA ARG A 307 2.73 -15.23 8.06
C ARG A 307 2.54 -16.43 7.14
N PRO A 308 3.38 -17.49 7.23
CA PRO A 308 3.21 -18.69 6.43
C PRO A 308 2.04 -19.52 6.97
N ASN A 309 0.99 -19.68 6.18
CA ASN A 309 -0.08 -20.64 6.42
C ASN A 309 -0.82 -20.96 5.11
N ASN A 310 -1.74 -21.93 5.15
CA ASN A 310 -2.48 -22.34 3.96
C ASN A 310 -3.28 -21.19 3.33
N ARG A 311 -3.80 -20.24 4.13
CA ARG A 311 -4.56 -19.08 3.64
C ARG A 311 -3.66 -18.10 2.91
N THR A 312 -2.49 -17.76 3.45
CA THR A 312 -1.57 -16.78 2.84
C THR A 312 -0.87 -17.32 1.59
N ILE A 313 -0.57 -18.62 1.56
CA ILE A 313 -0.06 -19.30 0.35
C ILE A 313 -1.15 -19.31 -0.74
N ALA A 314 -2.41 -19.59 -0.39
CA ALA A 314 -3.53 -19.50 -1.33
C ALA A 314 -3.77 -18.05 -1.80
N MET A 315 -3.73 -17.09 -0.88
CA MET A 315 -3.90 -15.65 -1.11
C MET A 315 -2.91 -15.14 -2.15
N THR A 316 -1.60 -15.37 -1.95
CA THR A 316 -0.55 -14.93 -2.89
C THR A 316 -0.71 -15.56 -4.27
N ARG A 317 -1.15 -16.84 -4.34
CA ARG A 317 -1.47 -17.51 -5.61
C ARG A 317 -2.64 -16.85 -6.33
N ILE A 318 -3.76 -16.62 -5.63
CA ILE A 318 -4.97 -16.00 -6.20
C ILE A 318 -4.67 -14.56 -6.64
N TRP A 319 -3.96 -13.80 -5.80
CA TRP A 319 -3.56 -12.43 -6.10
C TRP A 319 -2.70 -12.36 -7.37
N HIS A 320 -1.67 -13.20 -7.48
CA HIS A 320 -0.86 -13.29 -8.69
C HIS A 320 -1.69 -13.71 -9.93
N GLN A 321 -2.65 -14.64 -9.79
CA GLN A 321 -3.52 -15.07 -10.89
C GLN A 321 -4.53 -13.99 -11.32
N ALA A 322 -4.95 -13.12 -10.40
CA ALA A 322 -5.92 -12.06 -10.67
C ALA A 322 -5.45 -11.08 -11.75
N ARG A 323 -4.14 -10.93 -11.99
CA ARG A 323 -3.60 -10.09 -13.08
C ARG A 323 -4.23 -10.35 -14.45
N LYS A 324 -4.67 -11.58 -14.72
CA LYS A 324 -5.35 -11.95 -15.98
C LYS A 324 -6.68 -11.21 -16.17
N LYS A 325 -7.36 -10.86 -15.08
CA LYS A 325 -8.63 -10.10 -15.06
C LYS A 325 -8.40 -8.59 -15.00
N TYR A 326 -7.19 -8.15 -14.69
CA TYR A 326 -6.81 -6.74 -14.50
C TYR A 326 -5.55 -6.39 -15.32
N PRO A 327 -5.61 -6.49 -16.66
CA PRO A 327 -4.46 -6.20 -17.51
C PRO A 327 -4.02 -4.74 -17.36
N GLY A 328 -2.72 -4.49 -17.34
CA GLY A 328 -2.15 -3.14 -17.23
C GLY A 328 -2.08 -2.58 -15.80
N LEU A 329 -2.67 -3.26 -14.81
CA LEU A 329 -2.58 -2.86 -13.40
C LEU A 329 -1.46 -3.61 -12.68
N ASN A 330 -0.83 -2.95 -11.70
CA ASN A 330 0.12 -3.58 -10.79
C ASN A 330 -0.59 -4.30 -9.63
N GLU A 331 0.20 -4.91 -8.75
CA GLU A 331 -0.25 -5.73 -7.64
C GLU A 331 -1.15 -4.99 -6.64
N GLN A 332 -0.84 -3.74 -6.29
CA GLN A 332 -1.57 -2.98 -5.26
C GLN A 332 -3.06 -2.73 -5.59
N PRO A 333 -3.42 -2.09 -6.71
CA PRO A 333 -4.83 -1.87 -7.07
C PRO A 333 -5.56 -3.20 -7.30
N VAL A 334 -4.88 -4.23 -7.79
CA VAL A 334 -5.46 -5.57 -7.92
C VAL A 334 -5.78 -6.17 -6.56
N PHE A 335 -4.87 -6.08 -5.59
CA PHE A 335 -5.14 -6.52 -4.22
C PHE A 335 -6.34 -5.79 -3.64
N ASN A 336 -6.39 -4.46 -3.80
CA ASN A 336 -7.49 -3.65 -3.32
C ASN A 336 -8.84 -4.08 -3.91
N ALA A 337 -8.87 -4.49 -5.18
CA ALA A 337 -10.07 -4.96 -5.85
C ALA A 337 -10.55 -6.34 -5.35
N ILE A 338 -9.63 -7.24 -5.00
CA ILE A 338 -9.96 -8.64 -4.65
C ILE A 338 -9.98 -8.93 -3.15
N LYS A 339 -9.43 -8.06 -2.30
CA LYS A 339 -9.22 -8.31 -0.85
C LYS A 339 -10.48 -8.75 -0.12
N LYS A 340 -11.66 -8.20 -0.47
CA LYS A 340 -12.93 -8.58 0.16
C LYS A 340 -13.29 -10.04 -0.12
N GLY A 341 -13.07 -10.49 -1.35
CA GLY A 341 -13.23 -11.90 -1.73
C GLY A 341 -12.19 -12.78 -1.04
N LEU A 342 -10.93 -12.34 -0.94
CA LEU A 342 -9.90 -13.10 -0.22
C LEU A 342 -10.23 -13.30 1.27
N VAL A 343 -10.79 -12.27 1.93
CA VAL A 343 -11.26 -12.37 3.32
C VAL A 343 -12.44 -13.33 3.42
N ALA A 344 -13.44 -13.20 2.56
CA ALA A 344 -14.63 -14.05 2.57
C ALA A 344 -14.32 -15.52 2.26
N ASP A 345 -13.54 -15.77 1.21
CA ASP A 345 -13.33 -17.12 0.66
C ASP A 345 -12.28 -17.91 1.43
N LEU A 346 -11.24 -17.24 1.95
CA LEU A 346 -10.14 -17.90 2.66
C LEU A 346 -10.22 -17.76 4.18
N GLY A 347 -11.13 -16.93 4.70
CA GLY A 347 -11.11 -16.50 6.10
C GLY A 347 -9.81 -15.75 6.45
N LEU A 348 -9.28 -14.98 5.49
CA LEU A 348 -8.03 -14.25 5.64
C LEU A 348 -8.20 -13.11 6.65
N ARG A 349 -7.31 -13.02 7.63
CA ARG A 349 -7.27 -11.91 8.60
C ARG A 349 -6.28 -10.86 8.14
N VAL A 350 -6.80 -9.77 7.57
CA VAL A 350 -6.01 -8.61 7.14
C VAL A 350 -6.17 -7.50 8.16
N GLN A 351 -5.06 -6.96 8.65
CA GLN A 351 -5.05 -5.78 9.50
C GLN A 351 -4.24 -4.66 8.83
N TYR A 352 -4.73 -3.43 8.96
CA TYR A 352 -4.08 -2.24 8.44
C TYR A 352 -3.23 -1.57 9.52
N MET A 353 -1.98 -1.27 9.21
CA MET A 353 -1.10 -0.51 10.09
C MET A 353 -1.50 0.97 10.07
N ASP A 354 -1.61 1.56 11.26
CA ASP A 354 -2.00 2.96 11.43
C ASP A 354 -0.92 3.90 10.86
N PRO A 355 -1.29 4.85 9.97
CA PRO A 355 -0.38 5.86 9.41
C PRO A 355 0.30 6.76 10.44
N ALA A 356 -0.17 6.78 11.69
CA ALA A 356 0.54 7.43 12.80
C ALA A 356 1.91 6.79 13.09
N PHE A 357 2.11 5.52 12.69
CA PHE A 357 3.36 4.78 12.83
C PHE A 357 3.99 4.45 11.46
N MET A 358 3.19 4.18 10.43
CA MET A 358 3.65 3.86 9.07
C MET A 358 3.32 5.01 8.13
N GLY A 359 4.16 6.05 8.18
CA GLY A 359 3.93 7.27 7.41
C GLY A 359 4.25 7.08 5.93
N GLY A 360 3.73 8.00 5.14
CA GLY A 360 4.11 8.16 3.75
C GLY A 360 3.91 9.59 3.28
N PHE A 361 4.44 9.94 2.11
CA PHE A 361 4.31 11.31 1.62
C PHE A 361 2.84 11.67 1.32
N CYS A 362 2.01 10.71 0.88
CA CYS A 362 0.56 10.94 0.72
C CYS A 362 -0.15 11.35 2.03
N SER A 363 0.40 10.94 3.17
CA SER A 363 -0.13 11.19 4.50
C SER A 363 1.01 11.28 5.50
N TYR A 364 1.67 12.44 5.52
CA TYR A 364 2.79 12.70 6.42
C TYR A 364 2.41 12.39 7.86
N GLY A 365 3.10 11.43 8.48
CA GLY A 365 2.98 11.15 9.91
C GLY A 365 3.41 12.39 10.69
N LYS A 366 2.50 12.99 11.47
CA LYS A 366 2.73 14.32 12.07
C LYS A 366 3.60 14.29 13.33
N ASP A 367 3.74 13.13 13.96
CA ASP A 367 4.42 12.98 15.25
C ASP A 367 5.70 12.14 15.12
N LEU A 368 6.84 12.82 15.05
CA LEU A 368 8.17 12.20 14.96
C LEU A 368 8.50 11.31 16.17
N ARG A 369 7.75 11.43 17.28
CA ARG A 369 7.93 10.58 18.47
C ARG A 369 7.32 9.20 18.30
N LYS A 370 6.38 9.02 17.36
CA LYS A 370 5.67 7.76 17.13
C LYS A 370 6.12 7.04 15.87
N ILE A 371 6.43 7.81 14.83
CA ILE A 371 6.71 7.27 13.50
C ILE A 371 7.77 6.16 13.51
N CYS A 372 7.48 5.06 12.82
CA CYS A 372 8.38 3.92 12.65
C CYS A 372 9.01 3.92 11.27
N THR A 373 8.24 4.27 10.24
CA THR A 373 8.71 4.33 8.85
C THR A 373 8.14 5.53 8.10
N MET A 374 8.82 5.92 7.01
CA MET A 374 8.30 6.91 6.05
C MET A 374 8.53 6.42 4.63
N HIS A 375 7.44 6.21 3.88
CA HIS A 375 7.45 5.80 2.48
C HIS A 375 7.38 7.02 1.54
N ALA A 376 8.21 7.09 0.51
CA ALA A 376 8.04 8.03 -0.60
C ALA A 376 6.89 7.64 -1.57
N ASN A 377 5.75 7.18 -1.04
CA ASN A 377 4.54 6.93 -1.82
C ASN A 377 3.95 8.25 -2.36
N CYS A 378 3.12 8.19 -3.40
CA CYS A 378 2.65 9.39 -4.13
C CYS A 378 3.77 10.30 -4.66
N CYS A 379 5.01 9.81 -4.77
CA CYS A 379 6.10 10.50 -5.43
C CYS A 379 6.58 9.72 -6.64
N VAL A 380 6.76 10.41 -7.77
CA VAL A 380 7.22 9.82 -9.02
C VAL A 380 8.62 10.35 -9.36
N GLY A 381 9.47 9.44 -9.84
CA GLY A 381 10.83 9.74 -10.28
C GLY A 381 11.88 9.52 -9.19
N LEU A 382 12.92 8.76 -9.54
CA LEU A 382 14.03 8.42 -8.64
C LEU A 382 14.69 9.66 -8.03
N GLY A 383 14.97 10.69 -8.85
CA GLY A 383 15.63 11.91 -8.38
C GLY A 383 14.80 12.70 -7.36
N ASN A 384 13.47 12.76 -7.54
CA ASN A 384 12.57 13.42 -6.60
C ASN A 384 12.52 12.68 -5.27
N LYS A 385 12.33 11.35 -5.32
CA LYS A 385 12.36 10.48 -4.13
C LYS A 385 13.66 10.65 -3.35
N LEU A 386 14.81 10.59 -4.03
CA LEU A 386 16.12 10.75 -3.38
C LEU A 386 16.29 12.10 -2.70
N ARG A 387 15.85 13.19 -3.33
CA ARG A 387 15.98 14.54 -2.77
C ARG A 387 15.19 14.65 -1.47
N ASP A 388 13.91 14.29 -1.50
CA ASP A 388 13.05 14.49 -0.33
C ASP A 388 13.31 13.45 0.77
N LEU A 389 13.64 12.20 0.44
CA LEU A 389 14.04 11.21 1.45
C LEU A 389 15.34 11.60 2.18
N ARG A 390 16.31 12.22 1.49
CA ARG A 390 17.51 12.77 2.17
C ARG A 390 17.14 13.85 3.16
N THR A 391 16.21 14.73 2.82
CA THR A 391 15.69 15.75 3.72
C THR A 391 15.02 15.12 4.94
N VAL A 392 14.11 14.15 4.74
CA VAL A 392 13.44 13.43 5.83
C VAL A 392 14.45 12.72 6.74
N LEU A 393 15.47 12.07 6.19
CA LEU A 393 16.52 11.44 7.00
C LEU A 393 17.35 12.48 7.78
N GLY A 394 17.58 13.66 7.19
CA GLY A 394 18.20 14.80 7.88
C GLY A 394 17.37 15.29 9.06
N ASP A 395 16.06 15.47 8.86
CA ASP A 395 15.12 15.84 9.92
C ASP A 395 15.12 14.82 11.05
N TRP A 396 15.13 13.53 10.72
CA TRP A 396 15.21 12.44 11.71
C TRP A 396 16.51 12.51 12.55
N LYS A 397 17.65 12.76 11.89
CA LYS A 397 18.95 12.94 12.57
C LYS A 397 18.97 14.18 13.47
N ASN A 398 18.30 15.24 13.07
CA ASN A 398 18.16 16.44 13.91
C ASN A 398 17.27 16.14 15.12
N TYR A 399 16.10 15.54 14.89
CA TYR A 399 15.17 15.11 15.94
C TYR A 399 15.83 14.20 16.98
N THR A 400 16.65 13.24 16.57
CA THR A 400 17.33 12.30 17.50
C THR A 400 18.37 12.98 18.37
N ARG A 401 18.93 14.12 17.95
CA ARG A 401 19.85 14.95 18.75
C ARG A 401 19.15 15.94 19.68
N MET A 402 17.85 16.18 19.49
CA MET A 402 17.10 17.10 20.33
C MET A 402 16.93 16.55 21.76
N PRO A 403 16.99 17.41 22.79
CA PRO A 403 16.61 17.03 24.14
C PRO A 403 15.17 16.53 24.21
N HIS A 404 14.88 15.60 25.11
CA HIS A 404 13.57 14.96 25.21
C HIS A 404 12.40 15.95 25.35
N TRP A 405 12.58 17.04 26.11
CA TRP A 405 11.56 18.06 26.32
C TRP A 405 11.25 18.89 25.06
N GLU A 406 12.16 18.96 24.09
CA GLU A 406 11.98 19.77 22.87
C GLU A 406 11.42 18.96 21.71
N LYS A 407 11.51 17.63 21.77
CA LYS A 407 11.07 16.70 20.69
C LYS A 407 9.62 16.89 20.23
N HIS A 408 8.75 17.51 21.03
CA HIS A 408 7.37 17.81 20.67
C HIS A 408 7.22 18.95 19.63
N THR A 409 8.25 19.77 19.43
CA THR A 409 8.24 20.86 18.44
C THR A 409 8.77 20.42 17.07
N ALA A 410 9.40 19.25 16.99
CA ALA A 410 10.02 18.74 15.78
C ALA A 410 8.97 18.47 14.69
N LYS A 411 9.30 18.84 13.46
CA LYS A 411 8.46 18.69 12.28
C LYS A 411 9.30 18.21 11.11
N TRP A 412 8.65 17.54 10.17
CA TRP A 412 9.23 17.29 8.87
C TRP A 412 9.38 18.60 8.10
N THR A 413 10.50 18.74 7.42
CA THR A 413 10.64 19.71 6.35
C THR A 413 9.69 19.33 5.22
N VAL A 414 8.97 20.32 4.69
CA VAL A 414 8.00 20.11 3.61
C VAL A 414 8.74 19.66 2.34
N PRO A 415 8.31 18.57 1.68
CA PRO A 415 8.91 18.11 0.42
C PRO A 415 8.85 19.18 -0.65
N GLY A 416 9.95 19.34 -1.37
CA GLY A 416 10.03 20.30 -2.47
C GLY A 416 9.94 19.65 -3.85
N ALA A 417 10.28 18.35 -3.97
CA ALA A 417 10.39 17.67 -5.26
C ALA A 417 9.19 16.76 -5.55
N CYS A 418 8.70 16.06 -4.52
CA CYS A 418 7.50 15.25 -4.53
C CYS A 418 6.31 16.16 -4.26
N ILE A 419 5.78 16.77 -5.31
CA ILE A 419 4.57 17.60 -5.24
C ILE A 419 3.36 16.67 -5.46
N HIS A 420 2.42 16.69 -4.53
CA HIS A 420 1.17 15.91 -4.59
C HIS A 420 0.06 16.66 -5.32
#